data_AF-A0A2E4JS97-F1
#
_entry.id   AF-A0A2E4JS97-F1
#
_cell.length_a   1.000
_cell.length_b   1.000
_cell.length_c   1.000
_cell.angle_alpha   90.00
_cell.angle_beta   90.00
_cell.angle_gamma   90.00
#
_symmetry.space_group_name_H-M   'P 1'
#
loop_
_entity.id
_entity.type
_entity.pdbx_description
1 polymer ?
#
loop_
_entity_poly.entity_id
_entity_poly.type
_entity_poly.pdbx_seq_one_letter_code
_entity_poly.pdbx_strand_id
1 'polypeptide(L)'
;MVQNKVKEILEKYKVTGYTFYKANGKGEGGIRGKGLPEENNVKIEVILKEKTLEKIVKEITKTLFLDFIIIYYVSDVKVARIEKYV
;
A
#
# COMPACT_ATOMS: atom_id res chain seq x y z
N MET A 1 3.51 -6.31 11.40
CA MET A 1 4.21 -5.60 10.30
C MET A 1 3.21 -4.72 9.55
N VAL A 2 3.61 -3.55 9.04
CA VAL A 2 2.71 -2.61 8.32
C VAL A 2 1.99 -3.28 7.13
N GLN A 3 2.66 -4.22 6.46
CA GLN A 3 2.10 -5.01 5.36
C GLN A 3 0.79 -5.72 5.73
N ASN A 4 0.72 -6.34 6.92
CA ASN A 4 -0.46 -7.08 7.36
C ASN A 4 -1.63 -6.12 7.63
N LYS A 5 -1.36 -4.95 8.22
CA LYS A 5 -2.38 -3.92 8.45
C LYS A 5 -2.96 -3.40 7.14
N VAL A 6 -2.12 -3.18 6.12
CA VAL A 6 -2.62 -2.78 4.79
C VAL A 6 -3.44 -3.90 4.16
N LYS A 7 -2.99 -5.16 4.24
CA LYS A 7 -3.75 -6.32 3.75
C LYS A 7 -5.14 -6.40 4.38
N GLU A 8 -5.24 -6.25 5.71
CA GLU A 8 -6.52 -6.25 6.43
C GLU A 8 -7.47 -5.14 5.93
N ILE A 9 -6.94 -3.94 5.69
CA ILE A 9 -7.72 -2.83 5.11
C ILE A 9 -8.21 -3.21 3.70
N LEU A 10 -7.33 -3.72 2.84
CA LEU A 10 -7.71 -4.12 1.47
C LEU A 10 -8.79 -5.21 1.47
N GLU A 11 -8.66 -6.21 2.35
CA GLU A 11 -9.66 -7.28 2.51
C GLU A 11 -11.01 -6.75 3.00
N LYS A 12 -11.00 -5.80 3.97
CA LYS A 12 -12.21 -5.13 4.46
C LYS A 12 -12.98 -4.41 3.33
N TYR A 13 -12.27 -3.84 2.37
CA TYR A 13 -12.87 -3.19 1.19
C TYR A 13 -13.10 -4.14 0.01
N LYS A 14 -12.93 -5.46 0.21
CA LYS A 14 -13.14 -6.50 -0.80
C LYS A 14 -12.27 -6.34 -2.05
N VAL A 15 -11.09 -5.74 -1.90
CA VAL A 15 -10.12 -5.59 -2.98
C VAL A 15 -9.72 -6.96 -3.49
N THR A 16 -9.77 -7.14 -4.81
CA THR A 16 -9.65 -8.45 -5.47
C THR A 16 -8.21 -8.89 -5.70
N GLY A 17 -7.25 -7.97 -5.61
CA GLY A 17 -5.83 -8.29 -5.77
C GLY A 17 -4.91 -7.12 -5.41
N TYR A 18 -3.71 -7.47 -4.99
CA TYR A 18 -2.61 -6.55 -4.69
C TYR A 18 -1.28 -7.26 -4.95
N THR A 19 -0.22 -6.48 -5.16
CA THR A 19 1.15 -7.00 -5.30
C THR A 19 2.06 -6.38 -4.25
N PHE A 20 2.89 -7.21 -3.63
CA PHE A 20 3.90 -6.79 -2.66
C PHE A 20 5.31 -6.92 -3.26
N TYR A 21 6.13 -5.90 -3.03
CA TYR A 21 7.55 -5.92 -3.35
C TYR A 21 8.36 -5.60 -2.09
N LYS A 22 9.47 -6.30 -1.91
CA LYS A 22 10.50 -5.85 -0.97
C LYS A 22 11.15 -4.60 -1.53
N ALA A 23 11.34 -3.58 -0.70
CA ALA A 23 11.94 -2.32 -1.09
C ALA A 23 12.95 -1.85 -0.05
N ASN A 24 14.01 -1.19 -0.53
CA ASN A 24 14.99 -0.50 0.30
C ASN A 24 14.95 0.98 -0.07
N GLY A 25 15.36 1.86 0.84
CA GLY A 25 15.34 3.28 0.53
C GLY A 25 15.84 4.17 1.66
N LYS A 26 16.02 5.44 1.33
CA LYS A 26 16.35 6.51 2.27
C LYS A 26 15.21 7.52 2.27
N GLY A 27 14.72 7.86 3.45
CA GLY A 27 13.80 8.99 3.66
C GLY A 27 14.34 9.92 4.75
N GLU A 28 13.49 10.84 5.19
CA GLU A 28 13.80 11.75 6.31
C GLU A 28 14.14 10.98 7.59
N GLY A 29 13.43 9.86 7.84
CA GLY A 29 13.71 8.95 8.96
C GLY A 29 14.94 8.04 8.79
N GLY A 30 15.81 8.30 7.80
CA GLY A 30 17.05 7.56 7.58
C GLY A 30 16.97 6.47 6.50
N ILE A 31 17.97 5.58 6.48
CA ILE A 31 18.08 4.48 5.51
C ILE A 31 17.45 3.22 6.10
N ARG A 32 16.54 2.58 5.36
CA ARG A 32 15.96 1.27 5.68
C ARG A 32 16.36 0.22 4.66
N GLY A 33 16.58 -1.00 5.13
CA GLY A 33 16.96 -2.16 4.32
C GLY A 33 18.47 -2.36 4.10
N LYS A 34 19.30 -1.89 5.03
CA LYS A 34 20.73 -2.23 5.11
C LYS A 34 21.08 -3.23 6.23
N GLY A 35 20.12 -3.55 7.10
CA GLY A 35 20.27 -4.48 8.23
C GLY A 35 19.50 -5.78 8.04
N LEU A 36 18.76 -6.22 9.06
CA LEU A 36 18.02 -7.48 9.01
C LEU A 36 16.89 -7.44 7.97
N PRO A 37 16.50 -8.59 7.36
CA PRO A 37 15.44 -8.64 6.35
C PRO A 37 14.10 -8.04 6.80
N GLU A 38 13.84 -8.02 8.10
CA GLU A 38 12.64 -7.49 8.74
C GLU A 38 12.61 -5.94 8.81
N GLU A 39 13.74 -5.29 8.53
CA GLU A 39 13.88 -3.83 8.49
C GLU A 39 13.62 -3.24 7.09
N ASN A 40 13.31 -4.09 6.11
CA ASN A 40 13.04 -3.65 4.75
C ASN A 40 11.69 -2.92 4.67
N ASN A 41 11.61 -1.97 3.75
CA ASN A 41 10.34 -1.38 3.37
C ASN A 41 9.54 -2.40 2.54
N VAL A 42 8.24 -2.19 2.49
CA VAL A 42 7.35 -2.88 1.56
C VAL A 42 6.74 -1.86 0.61
N LYS A 43 6.76 -2.15 -0.68
CA LYS A 43 5.97 -1.43 -1.67
C LYS A 43 4.73 -2.27 -1.98
N ILE A 44 3.58 -1.61 -2.00
CA ILE A 44 2.28 -2.23 -2.22
C ILE A 44 1.67 -1.57 -3.44
N GLU A 45 1.29 -2.37 -4.43
CA GLU A 45 0.58 -1.90 -5.62
C GLU A 45 -0.81 -2.53 -5.66
N VAL A 46 -1.81 -1.69 -5.90
CA VAL A 46 -3.22 -2.09 -5.93
C VAL A 46 -3.90 -1.35 -7.07
N ILE A 47 -4.69 -2.06 -7.87
CA ILE A 47 -5.52 -1.48 -8.92
C ILE A 47 -6.95 -1.42 -8.37
N LEU A 48 -7.53 -0.22 -8.36
CA LEU A 48 -8.83 0.06 -7.75
C LEU A 48 -9.66 0.95 -8.66
N LYS A 49 -10.99 0.90 -8.49
CA LYS A 49 -11.86 1.97 -8.97
C LYS A 49 -11.73 3.19 -8.06
N GLU A 50 -11.90 4.38 -8.63
CA GLU A 50 -11.78 5.66 -7.93
C GLU A 50 -12.63 5.74 -6.65
N LYS A 51 -13.88 5.28 -6.70
CA LYS A 51 -14.77 5.25 -5.51
C LYS A 51 -14.24 4.40 -4.36
N THR A 52 -13.49 3.33 -4.66
CA THR A 52 -12.91 2.42 -3.67
C THR A 52 -11.57 2.96 -3.17
N LEU A 53 -10.80 3.60 -4.06
CA LEU A 53 -9.55 4.31 -3.75
C LEU A 53 -9.72 5.31 -2.61
N GLU A 54 -10.68 6.25 -2.73
CA GLU A 54 -10.88 7.31 -1.73
C GLU A 54 -11.10 6.77 -0.31
N LYS A 55 -11.87 5.69 -0.19
CA LYS A 55 -12.20 5.07 1.10
C LYS A 55 -10.98 4.40 1.73
N ILE A 56 -10.22 3.66 0.93
CA ILE A 56 -9.01 2.97 1.39
C ILE A 56 -7.95 3.99 1.81
N VAL A 57 -7.73 5.04 1.02
CA VAL A 57 -6.77 6.10 1.33
C VAL A 57 -7.11 6.77 2.64
N LYS A 58 -8.38 7.14 2.83
CA LYS A 58 -8.84 7.76 4.08
C LYS A 58 -8.58 6.86 5.29
N GLU A 59 -8.81 5.55 5.16
CA GLU A 59 -8.56 4.60 6.25
C GLU A 59 -7.07 4.41 6.53
N ILE A 60 -6.24 4.26 5.50
CA ILE A 60 -4.77 4.17 5.63
C ILE A 60 -4.21 5.41 6.30
N THR A 61 -4.59 6.61 5.85
CA THR A 61 -4.10 7.87 6.43
C THR A 61 -4.51 8.00 7.89
N LYS A 62 -5.76 7.66 8.23
CA LYS A 62 -6.24 7.73 9.62
C LYS A 62 -5.55 6.73 10.55
N THR A 63 -5.23 5.54 10.06
CA THR A 63 -4.80 4.41 10.90
C THR A 63 -3.30 4.17 10.92
N LEU A 64 -2.57 4.57 9.87
CA LEU A 64 -1.16 4.18 9.71
C LEU A 64 -0.19 5.37 9.63
N PHE A 65 -0.62 6.56 9.21
CA PHE A 65 0.32 7.68 9.04
C PHE A 65 0.89 8.23 10.35
N LEU A 66 0.22 8.00 11.48
CA LEU A 66 0.72 8.40 12.80
C LEU A 66 1.87 7.49 13.28
N ASP A 67 1.85 6.21 12.88
CA ASP A 67 2.75 5.19 13.41
C ASP A 67 3.85 4.78 12.43
N PHE A 68 3.70 5.10 11.14
CA PHE A 68 4.58 4.65 10.07
C PHE A 68 4.93 5.76 9.08
N ILE A 69 6.17 5.75 8.59
CA ILE A 69 6.58 6.56 7.45
C ILE A 69 6.04 5.89 6.18
N ILE A 70 5.10 6.54 5.51
CA ILE A 70 4.42 6.03 4.31
C ILE A 70 4.59 7.03 3.17
N ILE A 71 4.99 6.53 2.01
CA ILE A 71 4.89 7.24 0.74
C ILE A 71 3.70 6.66 -0.01
N TYR A 72 2.83 7.53 -0.49
CA TYR A 72 1.63 7.16 -1.23
C TYR A 72 1.52 8.00 -2.49
N TYR A 73 1.15 7.37 -3.60
CA TYR A 73 0.88 8.04 -4.87
C TYR A 73 -0.18 7.27 -5.67
N VAL A 74 -0.83 7.99 -6.58
CA VAL A 74 -1.87 7.46 -7.49
C VAL A 74 -1.45 7.74 -8.92
N SER A 75 -1.76 6.80 -9.81
CA SER A 75 -1.67 6.99 -11.25
C SER A 75 -2.85 6.30 -11.91
N ASP A 76 -3.39 6.91 -12.95
CA ASP A 76 -4.36 6.26 -13.83
C ASP A 76 -3.69 5.16 -14.65
N VAL A 77 -4.38 4.04 -14.82
CA VAL A 77 -3.92 2.89 -15.61
C VAL A 77 -5.06 2.34 -16.46
N LYS A 78 -4.72 1.82 -17.65
CA LYS A 78 -5.65 1.04 -18.48
C LYS A 78 -5.40 -0.44 -18.25
N VAL A 79 -6.46 -1.20 -18.00
CA VAL A 79 -6.38 -2.65 -17.72
C VAL A 79 -7.25 -3.44 -18.69
N ALA A 80 -6.80 -4.64 -19.07
CA ALA A 80 -7.51 -5.47 -20.05
C ALA A 80 -8.84 -6.06 -19.54
N ARG A 81 -8.96 -6.31 -18.23
CA ARG A 81 -10.14 -6.95 -17.59
C ARG A 81 -10.64 -6.09 -16.43
N ILE A 82 -11.28 -4.97 -16.74
CA ILE A 82 -11.74 -3.98 -15.76
C ILE A 82 -12.73 -4.56 -14.75
N GLU A 83 -13.51 -5.56 -15.15
CA GLU A 83 -14.50 -6.26 -14.34
C GLU A 83 -13.90 -7.01 -13.14
N LYS A 84 -12.59 -7.29 -13.17
CA LYS A 84 -11.89 -7.94 -12.05
C LYS A 84 -11.56 -7.01 -10.89
N TYR A 85 -11.70 -5.69 -11.07
CA TYR A 85 -11.30 -4.70 -10.07
C TYR A 85 -12.52 -4.00 -9.47
N VAL A 86 -12.44 -3.71 -8.17
CA VAL A 86 -13.52 -3.09 -7.37
C VAL A 86 -13.18 -1.68 -6.94
#